data_AF-A0AAW0AQB5-F1
#
_entry.id   AF-A0AAW0AQB5-F1
#
_cell.length_a   1.000
_cell.length_b   1.000
_cell.length_c   1.000
_cell.angle_alpha   90.00
_cell.angle_beta   90.00
_cell.angle_gamma   90.00
#
_symmetry.space_group_name_H-M   'P 1'
#
loop_
_entity.id
_entity.type
_entity.pdbx_description
1 polymer ?
#
loop_
_entity_poly.entity_id
_entity_poly.type
_entity_poly.pdbx_seq_one_letter_code
_entity_poly.pdbx_strand_id
1 'polypeptide(L)'
;VDSLMNQCLQFLKKNKLIKEDDPFFSKTPNAAVPVCICAWIMHECDEQDFDGTEKHHTIPRASYNHAQKLRAAMTYAFGRLYGLGSLPWHESEVTGRMIGNPSVSETVATYMTSLRRRKVRVGETATSARAITQETLLKLYLFNNPPE
;
A
#
# COMPACT_ATOMS: atom_id res chain seq x y z
N VAL A 1 -0.85 -12.73 7.63
CA VAL A 1 0.00 -11.54 7.35
C VAL A 1 1.45 -11.95 7.20
N ASP A 2 1.94 -12.89 8.01
CA ASP A 2 3.31 -13.46 7.94
C ASP A 2 3.73 -13.92 6.55
N SER A 3 2.84 -14.55 5.78
CA SER A 3 3.13 -14.95 4.39
C SER A 3 3.44 -13.76 3.47
N LEU A 4 2.68 -12.66 3.57
CA LEU A 4 2.89 -11.45 2.75
C LEU A 4 4.13 -10.67 3.18
N MET A 5 4.43 -10.63 4.48
CA MET A 5 5.68 -10.05 4.98
C MET A 5 6.89 -10.81 4.45
N ASN A 6 6.85 -12.14 4.48
CA ASN A 6 7.92 -12.96 3.95
C ASN A 6 8.07 -12.77 2.43
N GLN A 7 6.97 -12.70 1.68
CA GLN A 7 7.02 -12.40 0.24
C GLN A 7 7.67 -11.04 -0.04
N CYS A 8 7.30 -10.00 0.71
CA CYS A 8 7.93 -8.67 0.61
C CYS A 8 9.43 -8.74 0.88
N LEU A 9 9.85 -9.37 1.99
CA LEU A 9 11.27 -9.50 2.34
C LEU A 9 12.06 -10.25 1.26
N GLN A 10 11.51 -11.37 0.77
CA GLN A 10 12.12 -12.17 -0.28
C GLN A 10 12.25 -11.37 -1.59
N PHE A 11 11.22 -10.62 -1.96
CA PHE A 11 11.27 -9.73 -3.11
C PHE A 11 12.38 -8.68 -2.97
N LEU A 12 12.46 -7.99 -1.82
CA LEU A 12 13.44 -6.92 -1.60
C LEU A 12 14.88 -7.46 -1.63
N LYS A 13 15.11 -8.62 -1.02
CA LYS A 13 16.41 -9.31 -1.02
C LYS A 13 16.82 -9.79 -2.41
N LYS A 14 15.92 -10.51 -3.09
CA LYS A 14 16.16 -11.04 -4.44
C LYS A 14 16.54 -9.94 -5.43
N ASN A 15 15.91 -8.78 -5.31
CA ASN A 15 16.17 -7.62 -6.17
C ASN A 15 17.25 -6.67 -5.63
N LYS A 16 17.95 -7.06 -4.55
CA LYS A 16 19.03 -6.29 -3.91
C LYS A 16 18.64 -4.86 -3.52
N LEU A 17 17.36 -4.66 -3.20
CA LEU A 17 16.83 -3.39 -2.70
C LEU A 17 17.16 -3.19 -1.21
N ILE A 18 17.40 -4.29 -0.50
CA ILE A 18 17.93 -4.32 0.88
C ILE A 18 19.08 -5.32 0.97
N LYS A 19 19.90 -5.20 2.01
CA LYS A 19 20.95 -6.19 2.31
C LYS A 19 20.32 -7.49 2.82
N GLU A 20 21.04 -8.60 2.70
CA GLU A 20 20.56 -9.90 3.21
C GLU A 20 20.30 -9.88 4.72
N ASP A 21 21.15 -9.18 5.46
CA ASP A 21 21.04 -9.10 6.92
C ASP A 21 20.27 -7.85 7.38
N ASP A 22 19.59 -7.15 6.45
CA ASP A 22 18.88 -5.92 6.76
C ASP A 22 17.67 -6.19 7.66
N PRO A 23 17.58 -5.55 8.84
CA PRO A 23 16.43 -5.66 9.72
C PRO A 23 15.28 -4.78 9.22
N PHE A 24 14.84 -5.01 7.98
CA PHE A 24 13.84 -4.21 7.28
C PHE A 24 12.57 -4.04 8.11
N PHE A 25 12.11 -5.14 8.68
CA PHE A 25 11.06 -5.14 9.68
C PHE A 25 11.68 -5.05 11.08
N SER A 26 11.66 -3.84 11.65
CA SER A 26 12.20 -3.57 12.98
C SER A 26 11.48 -2.41 13.67
N LYS A 27 11.79 -2.20 14.95
CA LYS A 27 11.30 -1.06 15.75
C LYS A 27 11.95 0.27 15.34
N THR A 28 12.98 0.23 14.51
CA THR A 28 13.71 1.41 14.02
C THR A 28 13.95 1.24 12.52
N PRO A 29 12.90 1.30 11.69
CA PRO A 29 13.02 1.07 10.26
C PRO A 29 13.88 2.15 9.59
N ASN A 30 14.57 1.77 8.52
CA ASN A 30 15.28 2.72 7.67
C ASN A 30 14.31 3.71 6.99
N ALA A 31 14.74 4.94 6.75
CA ALA A 31 13.99 5.96 6.02
C ALA A 31 13.51 5.53 4.62
N ALA A 32 14.19 4.59 3.98
CA ALA A 32 13.85 4.07 2.66
C ALA A 32 12.67 3.07 2.64
N VAL A 33 12.16 2.64 3.80
CA VAL A 33 11.11 1.61 3.89
C VAL A 33 9.83 1.98 3.12
N PRO A 34 9.30 3.21 3.16
CA PRO A 34 8.17 3.61 2.30
C PRO A 34 8.39 3.34 0.82
N VAL A 35 9.58 3.67 0.31
CA VAL A 35 9.93 3.48 -1.11
C VAL A 35 10.00 1.99 -1.44
N CYS A 36 10.55 1.17 -0.54
CA CYS A 36 10.57 -0.28 -0.69
C CYS A 36 9.16 -0.90 -0.74
N ILE A 37 8.24 -0.40 0.09
CA ILE A 37 6.83 -0.80 0.04
C ILE A 37 6.22 -0.44 -1.32
N CYS A 38 6.46 0.78 -1.82
CA CYS A 38 6.00 1.19 -3.15
C CYS A 38 6.59 0.31 -4.25
N ALA A 39 7.89 0.00 -4.20
CA ALA A 39 8.56 -0.85 -5.19
C ALA A 39 7.95 -2.26 -5.24
N TRP A 40 7.65 -2.84 -4.07
CA TRP A 40 7.00 -4.15 -4.01
C TRP A 40 5.57 -4.11 -4.56
N ILE A 41 4.76 -3.12 -4.18
CA ILE A 41 3.41 -2.96 -4.75
C ILE A 41 3.49 -2.71 -6.26
N MET A 42 4.47 -1.93 -6.72
CA MET A 42 4.71 -1.66 -8.13
C MET A 42 5.03 -2.94 -8.90
N HIS A 43 5.93 -3.78 -8.37
CA HIS A 43 6.26 -5.06 -8.96
C HIS A 43 5.06 -6.02 -9.07
N GLU A 44 4.19 -6.06 -8.07
CA GLU A 44 3.03 -6.96 -8.09
C GLU A 44 1.85 -6.42 -8.93
N CYS A 45 1.63 -5.11 -8.90
CA CYS A 45 0.35 -4.53 -9.33
C CYS A 45 0.47 -3.56 -10.51
N ASP A 46 1.62 -2.97 -10.79
CA ASP A 46 1.74 -1.92 -11.79
C ASP A 46 2.19 -2.47 -13.15
N GLU A 47 1.96 -1.69 -14.21
CA GLU A 47 2.44 -2.02 -15.56
C GLU A 47 3.93 -1.78 -15.69
N GLN A 48 4.43 -0.77 -14.99
CA GLN A 48 5.84 -0.49 -14.84
C GLN A 48 6.43 -1.32 -13.69
N ASP A 49 7.71 -1.69 -13.80
CA ASP A 49 8.47 -2.28 -12.72
C ASP A 49 9.32 -1.22 -11.99
N PHE A 50 9.86 -1.58 -10.83
CA PHE A 50 10.59 -0.64 -9.96
C PHE A 50 11.90 -0.11 -10.57
N ASP A 51 12.42 -0.76 -11.60
CA ASP A 51 13.59 -0.33 -12.38
C ASP A 51 13.22 0.63 -13.52
N GLY A 52 11.94 0.96 -13.66
CA GLY A 52 11.41 1.86 -14.67
C GLY A 52 11.00 1.17 -15.98
N THR A 53 11.24 -0.14 -16.12
CA THR A 53 10.87 -0.89 -17.32
C THR A 53 9.37 -1.14 -17.39
N GLU A 54 8.82 -1.23 -18.61
CA GLU A 54 7.46 -1.71 -18.80
C GLU A 54 7.45 -3.24 -18.80
N LYS A 55 6.56 -3.83 -18.01
CA LYS A 55 6.39 -5.28 -18.01
C LYS A 55 5.78 -5.74 -19.32
N HIS A 56 6.22 -6.89 -19.81
CA HIS A 56 5.63 -7.49 -21.00
C HIS A 56 4.14 -7.78 -20.79
N HIS A 57 3.31 -7.61 -21.83
CA HIS A 57 1.84 -7.72 -21.74
C HIS A 57 1.36 -9.11 -21.28
N THR A 58 2.16 -10.16 -21.47
CA THR A 58 1.84 -11.53 -21.02
C THR A 58 1.96 -11.75 -19.51
N ILE A 59 2.63 -10.85 -18.79
CA ILE A 59 2.79 -10.97 -17.34
C ILE A 59 1.50 -10.47 -16.68
N PRO A 60 0.76 -11.28 -15.92
CA PRO A 60 -0.44 -10.80 -15.25
C PRO A 60 -0.08 -9.77 -14.17
N ARG A 61 -0.88 -8.69 -14.06
CA ARG A 61 -0.76 -7.68 -12.98
C ARG A 61 -1.86 -7.90 -11.96
N ALA A 62 -1.52 -7.88 -10.69
CA ALA A 62 -2.54 -7.95 -9.64
C ALA A 62 -3.41 -6.68 -9.60
N SER A 63 -4.62 -6.81 -9.06
CA SER A 63 -5.63 -5.74 -9.01
C SER A 63 -5.29 -4.65 -7.99
N TYR A 64 -5.97 -3.50 -8.06
CA TYR A 64 -5.88 -2.48 -7.02
C TYR A 64 -6.28 -2.99 -5.64
N ASN A 65 -7.30 -3.87 -5.58
CA ASN A 65 -7.68 -4.53 -4.34
C ASN A 65 -6.55 -5.40 -3.76
N HIS A 66 -5.73 -6.01 -4.62
CA HIS A 66 -4.54 -6.74 -4.17
C HIS A 66 -3.50 -5.77 -3.59
N ALA A 67 -3.22 -4.65 -4.26
CA ALA A 67 -2.33 -3.59 -3.75
C ALA A 67 -2.78 -3.08 -2.37
N GLN A 68 -4.09 -2.92 -2.15
CA GLN A 68 -4.63 -2.56 -0.82
C GLN A 68 -4.32 -3.61 0.24
N LYS A 69 -4.40 -4.90 -0.09
CA LYS A 69 -4.02 -6.00 0.83
C LYS A 69 -2.52 -5.97 1.15
N LEU A 70 -1.66 -5.74 0.16
CA LEU A 70 -0.21 -5.61 0.36
C LEU A 70 0.10 -4.44 1.31
N ARG A 71 -0.48 -3.26 1.06
CA ARG A 71 -0.33 -2.10 1.95
C ARG A 71 -0.86 -2.38 3.36
N ALA A 72 -2.05 -2.98 3.48
CA ALA A 72 -2.64 -3.30 4.77
C ALA A 72 -1.77 -4.29 5.57
N ALA A 73 -1.16 -5.27 4.91
CA ALA A 73 -0.21 -6.19 5.53
C ALA A 73 1.00 -5.45 6.11
N MET A 74 1.57 -4.50 5.37
CA MET A 74 2.68 -3.65 5.86
C MET A 74 2.24 -2.74 7.02
N THR A 75 1.04 -2.14 6.91
CA THR A 75 0.47 -1.32 7.98
C THR A 75 0.33 -2.12 9.27
N TYR A 76 -0.20 -3.35 9.19
CA TYR A 76 -0.31 -4.25 10.34
C TYR A 76 1.06 -4.67 10.88
N ALA A 77 1.99 -5.05 10.00
CA ALA A 77 3.33 -5.47 10.39
C ALA A 77 4.02 -4.38 11.22
N PHE A 78 4.22 -3.21 10.63
CA PHE A 78 4.90 -2.11 11.30
C PHE A 78 4.12 -1.58 12.51
N GLY A 79 2.80 -1.48 12.40
CA GLY A 79 1.96 -0.91 13.45
C GLY A 79 1.82 -1.83 14.66
N ARG A 80 1.48 -3.10 14.44
CA ARG A 80 1.12 -4.05 15.49
C ARG A 80 2.28 -4.95 15.90
N LEU A 81 3.02 -5.53 14.95
CA LEU A 81 4.10 -6.48 15.26
C LEU A 81 5.37 -5.77 15.73
N TYR A 82 5.70 -4.64 15.11
CA TYR A 82 6.87 -3.84 15.47
C TYR A 82 6.56 -2.62 16.34
N GLY A 83 5.29 -2.44 16.72
CA GLY A 83 4.88 -1.45 17.73
C GLY A 83 5.04 0.01 17.31
N LEU A 84 5.07 0.31 16.02
CA LEU A 84 5.17 1.69 15.52
C LEU A 84 3.82 2.43 15.47
N GLY A 85 2.73 1.71 15.75
CA GLY A 85 1.38 2.26 15.77
C GLY A 85 0.89 2.75 14.41
N SER A 86 0.10 3.82 14.45
CA SER A 86 -0.52 4.46 13.27
C SER A 86 -0.07 5.91 13.09
N LEU A 87 0.99 6.33 13.79
CA LEU A 87 1.53 7.68 13.65
C LEU A 87 2.02 7.90 12.22
N PRO A 88 1.80 9.11 11.64
CA PRO A 88 2.40 9.48 10.37
C PRO A 88 3.91 9.26 10.37
N TRP A 89 4.44 8.76 9.26
CA TRP A 89 5.88 8.55 9.09
C TRP A 89 6.60 9.90 8.98
N HIS A 90 7.51 10.20 9.90
CA HIS A 90 8.29 11.44 9.90
C HIS A 90 9.62 11.25 10.62
N GLU A 91 10.55 12.17 10.41
CA GLU A 91 11.79 12.23 11.18
C GLU A 91 11.54 12.95 12.50
N SER A 92 11.99 12.36 13.60
CA SER A 92 11.92 12.97 14.92
C SER A 92 12.96 14.08 15.04
N GLU A 93 12.53 15.31 15.30
CA GLU A 93 13.41 16.46 15.51
C GLU A 93 14.36 16.28 16.71
N VAL A 94 13.96 15.47 17.70
CA VAL A 94 14.74 15.24 18.93
C VAL A 94 15.82 14.19 18.72
N THR A 95 15.53 13.14 17.95
CA THR A 95 16.42 11.96 17.83
C THR A 95 17.06 11.80 16.46
N GLY A 96 16.62 12.54 15.44
CA GLY A 96 17.04 12.38 14.04
C GLY A 96 16.67 11.02 13.45
N ARG A 97 15.75 10.28 14.09
CA ARG A 97 15.33 8.95 13.67
C ARG A 97 13.94 8.99 13.09
N MET A 98 13.69 8.10 12.13
CA MET A 98 12.36 7.93 11.59
C MET A 98 11.43 7.28 12.62
N ILE A 99 10.24 7.86 12.77
CA ILE A 99 9.19 7.43 13.68
C ILE A 99 7.84 7.37 12.96
N GLY A 100 6.94 6.56 13.52
CA GLY A 100 5.64 6.26 12.94
C GLY A 100 5.65 5.05 12.00
N ASN A 101 4.55 4.85 11.27
CA ASN A 101 4.38 3.68 10.43
C ASN A 101 4.69 3.99 8.95
N PRO A 102 5.72 3.38 8.33
CA PRO A 102 6.13 3.73 6.98
C PRO A 102 5.04 3.43 5.92
N SER A 103 4.10 2.52 6.19
CA SER A 103 2.98 2.22 5.29
C SER A 103 1.89 3.31 5.25
N VAL A 104 1.88 4.20 6.25
CA VAL A 104 1.00 5.39 6.30
C VAL A 104 1.70 6.68 5.87
N SER A 105 2.95 6.58 5.39
CA SER A 105 3.68 7.73 4.83
C SER A 105 2.94 8.37 3.64
N GLU A 106 3.23 9.65 3.43
CA GLU A 106 2.76 10.39 2.25
C GLU A 106 3.21 9.71 0.94
N THR A 107 4.45 9.22 0.88
CA THR A 107 4.99 8.50 -0.28
C THR A 107 4.10 7.33 -0.69
N VAL A 108 3.73 6.46 0.26
CA VAL A 108 2.87 5.30 0.00
C VAL A 108 1.44 5.73 -0.34
N ALA A 109 0.90 6.75 0.34
CA ALA A 109 -0.44 7.26 0.07
C ALA A 109 -0.58 7.86 -1.34
N THR A 110 0.38 8.69 -1.75
CA THR A 110 0.44 9.29 -3.08
C THR A 110 0.62 8.23 -4.15
N TYR A 111 1.52 7.26 -3.93
CA TYR A 111 1.70 6.15 -4.86
C TYR A 111 0.40 5.34 -5.04
N MET A 112 -0.28 4.96 -3.96
CA MET A 112 -1.54 4.22 -4.03
C MET A 112 -2.66 4.98 -4.74
N THR A 113 -2.69 6.32 -4.62
CA THR A 113 -3.66 7.16 -5.32
C THR A 113 -3.39 7.16 -6.82
N SER A 114 -2.13 7.30 -7.22
CA SER A 114 -1.71 7.23 -8.63
C SER A 114 -1.96 5.85 -9.23
N LEU A 115 -1.63 4.77 -8.50
CA LEU A 115 -1.90 3.40 -8.91
C LEU A 115 -3.39 3.18 -9.14
N ARG A 116 -4.27 3.66 -8.25
CA ARG A 116 -5.73 3.56 -8.42
C ARG A 116 -6.18 4.19 -9.75
N ARG A 117 -5.67 5.38 -10.07
CA ARG A 117 -6.02 6.09 -11.31
C ARG A 117 -5.54 5.33 -12.54
N ARG A 118 -4.32 4.79 -12.54
CA ARG A 118 -3.80 3.94 -13.61
C ARG A 118 -4.65 2.69 -13.80
N LYS A 119 -5.01 2.01 -12.72
CA LYS A 119 -5.88 0.81 -12.75
C LYS A 119 -7.25 1.09 -13.35
N VAL A 120 -7.89 2.19 -12.96
CA VAL A 120 -9.17 2.61 -13.56
C VAL A 120 -9.02 2.91 -15.05
N ARG A 121 -7.92 3.58 -15.45
CA ARG A 121 -7.66 3.91 -16.86
C ARG A 121 -7.55 2.66 -17.75
N VAL A 122 -7.01 1.56 -17.22
CA VAL A 122 -6.90 0.28 -17.95
C VAL A 122 -8.14 -0.60 -17.82
N GLY A 123 -9.24 -0.06 -17.30
CA GLY A 123 -10.55 -0.71 -17.25
C GLY A 123 -10.85 -1.46 -15.94
N GLU A 124 -10.00 -1.38 -14.92
CA GLU A 124 -10.37 -1.92 -13.60
C GLU A 124 -11.54 -1.14 -13.03
N THR A 125 -12.63 -1.83 -12.68
CA THR A 125 -13.80 -1.17 -12.10
C THR A 125 -13.45 -0.53 -10.77
N ALA A 126 -13.72 0.76 -10.61
CA ALA A 126 -13.51 1.46 -9.35
C ALA A 126 -14.32 0.79 -8.22
N THR A 127 -13.65 0.38 -7.13
CA THR A 127 -14.26 -0.33 -6.00
C THR A 127 -15.48 0.39 -5.41
N SER A 128 -15.47 1.73 -5.36
CA SER A 128 -16.59 2.54 -4.85
C SER A 128 -17.85 2.47 -5.74
N ALA A 129 -17.71 2.26 -7.05
CA ALA A 129 -18.85 2.20 -7.96
C ALA A 129 -19.73 0.95 -7.73
N ARG A 130 -19.21 -0.08 -7.05
CA ARG A 130 -19.99 -1.28 -6.67
C ARG A 130 -20.68 -1.15 -5.31
N ALA A 131 -20.26 -0.23 -4.45
CA ALA A 131 -20.73 -0.16 -3.06
C ALA A 131 -22.02 0.66 -2.89
N ILE A 132 -22.30 1.58 -3.83
CA ILE A 132 -23.45 2.47 -3.77
C ILE A 132 -24.29 2.25 -5.03
N THR A 133 -25.42 1.57 -4.89
CA THR A 133 -26.43 1.44 -5.95
C THR A 133 -27.46 2.57 -5.83
N GLN A 134 -28.29 2.73 -6.87
CA GLN A 134 -29.45 3.62 -6.80
C GLN A 134 -30.35 3.28 -5.59
N GLU A 135 -30.50 1.98 -5.28
CA GLU A 135 -31.27 1.53 -4.11
C GLU A 135 -30.60 1.96 -2.80
N THR A 136 -29.27 1.85 -2.69
CA THR A 136 -28.53 2.34 -1.52
C THR A 136 -28.72 3.85 -1.33
N LEU A 137 -28.68 4.64 -2.41
CA LEU A 137 -28.93 6.09 -2.38
C LEU A 137 -30.37 6.42 -1.96
N LEU A 138 -31.35 5.69 -2.48
CA LEU A 138 -32.75 5.87 -2.11
C LEU A 138 -33.00 5.57 -0.63
N LYS A 139 -32.42 4.48 -0.10
CA LYS A 139 -32.51 4.16 1.33
C LYS A 139 -31.88 5.25 2.20
N LEU A 140 -30.74 5.81 1.78
CA LEU A 140 -30.08 6.91 2.48
C LEU A 140 -30.94 8.18 2.49
N TYR A 141 -31.60 8.48 1.35
CA TYR A 141 -32.48 9.63 1.22
C TYR A 141 -33.71 9.52 2.13
N LEU A 142 -34.40 8.37 2.12
CA LEU A 142 -35.57 8.11 2.95
C LEU A 142 -35.24 8.14 4.45
N PHE A 143 -34.06 7.62 4.84
CA PHE A 143 -33.61 7.69 6.23
C PHE A 143 -33.44 9.13 6.72
N ASN A 144 -32.89 10.01 5.88
CA ASN A 144 -32.67 11.42 6.22
C ASN A 144 -33.91 12.29 6.04
N ASN A 145 -34.94 11.79 5.34
CA ASN A 145 -36.20 12.50 5.07
C ASN A 145 -37.37 11.55 5.34
N PRO A 146 -37.61 11.16 6.60
CA PRO A 146 -38.76 10.31 6.92
C PRO A 146 -40.05 11.04 6.52
N PRO A 147 -41.02 10.36 5.91
CA PRO A 147 -42.34 10.95 5.65
C PRO A 147 -43.00 11.32 6.98
N GLU A 148 -43.68 12.47 7.00
CA GLU A 148 -44.47 12.96 8.15
C GLU A 148 -45.57 11.96 8.57
#